data_AF-A0A0P9CMD0-F1
#
_entry.id   AF-A0A0P9CMD0-F1
#
_cell.length_a   1.000
_cell.length_b   1.000
_cell.length_c   1.000
_cell.angle_alpha   90.00
_cell.angle_beta   90.00
_cell.angle_gamma   90.00
#
_symmetry.space_group_name_H-M   'P 1'
#
loop_
_entity.id
_entity.type
_entity.pdbx_description
1 polymer ?
#
loop_
_entity_poly.entity_id
_entity_poly.type
_entity_poly.pdbx_seq_one_letter_code
_entity_poly.pdbx_strand_id
1 'polypeptide(L)'
;MAGETSSRASLEQEVYLRALTGRLVGIYEFQGFKKIAIISYPDRICESISAAAAVAYLDKYGYSENKINVFDYDNDINKTAEKITRENYDAVYIALGGEQKMSDVAKMFNSTLTALKNAGYKHALLIHVRTWLATKQLSTLDESSMEYIMSLPEVRLFTADPSAKKFFFHNVKFDGKKPKPEKYAEEDITQEHANLLKISLPPPE
;
A
#
# COMPACT_ATOMS: atom_id res chain seq x y z
N MET A 1 21.47 14.99 -24.69
CA MET A 1 20.40 14.03 -24.35
C MET A 1 20.30 13.98 -22.84
N ALA A 2 19.38 14.76 -22.26
CA ALA A 2 19.08 14.71 -20.83
C ALA A 2 17.89 13.75 -20.68
N GLY A 3 18.11 12.61 -20.03
CA GLY A 3 17.08 11.61 -19.80
C GLY A 3 15.96 12.19 -18.94
N GLU A 4 14.72 11.91 -19.32
CA GLU A 4 13.51 12.31 -18.60
C GLU A 4 13.54 11.76 -17.17
N THR A 5 13.73 12.64 -16.19
CA THR A 5 13.92 12.23 -14.79
C THR A 5 12.60 11.82 -14.14
N SER A 6 12.55 10.54 -13.75
CA SER A 6 11.71 9.95 -12.72
C SER A 6 11.86 10.69 -11.38
N SER A 7 10.75 11.16 -10.79
CA SER A 7 10.71 11.96 -9.53
C SER A 7 11.56 13.25 -9.54
N ARG A 8 11.17 14.25 -8.75
CA ARG A 8 12.05 15.41 -8.47
C ARG A 8 12.88 15.21 -7.20
N ALA A 9 12.62 14.15 -6.45
CA ALA A 9 13.39 13.74 -5.30
C ALA A 9 14.58 12.87 -5.72
N SER A 10 15.70 12.99 -5.00
CA SER A 10 16.79 12.01 -5.10
C SER A 10 16.38 10.68 -4.46
N LEU A 11 17.14 9.61 -4.74
CA LEU A 11 16.85 8.28 -4.21
C LEU A 11 16.85 8.27 -2.67
N GLU A 12 17.81 8.92 -2.04
CA GLU A 12 17.88 9.02 -0.58
C GLU A 12 16.70 9.80 0.01
N GLN A 13 16.18 10.81 -0.70
CA GLN A 13 14.97 11.53 -0.31
C GLN A 13 13.72 10.67 -0.45
N GLU A 14 13.63 9.85 -1.49
CA GLU A 14 12.54 8.88 -1.65
C GLU A 14 12.57 7.84 -0.53
N VAL A 15 13.73 7.23 -0.26
CA VAL A 15 13.91 6.26 0.84
C VAL A 15 13.53 6.89 2.18
N TYR A 16 14.01 8.10 2.45
CA TYR A 16 13.69 8.80 3.69
C TYR A 16 12.20 9.14 3.81
N LEU A 17 11.57 9.62 2.73
CA LEU A 17 10.13 9.83 2.67
C LEU A 17 9.35 8.54 2.95
N ARG A 18 9.80 7.41 2.41
CA ARG A 18 9.18 6.10 2.64
C ARG A 18 9.37 5.61 4.08
N ALA A 19 10.47 5.96 4.74
CA ALA A 19 10.63 5.71 6.17
C ALA A 19 9.62 6.51 7.01
N LEU A 20 9.49 7.82 6.75
CA LEU A 20 8.52 8.69 7.44
C LEU A 20 7.08 8.23 7.20
N THR A 21 6.75 7.89 5.96
CA THR A 21 5.41 7.44 5.55
C THR A 21 5.10 6.05 6.11
N GLY A 22 6.04 5.10 5.98
CA GLY A 22 5.91 3.74 6.48
C GLY A 22 5.69 3.69 7.99
N ARG A 23 6.37 4.55 8.75
CA ARG A 23 6.11 4.71 10.19
C ARG A 23 4.63 4.98 10.47
N LEU A 24 4.00 5.90 9.74
CA LEU A 24 2.60 6.23 9.94
C LEU A 24 1.66 5.10 9.47
N VAL A 25 1.98 4.43 8.35
CA VAL A 25 1.25 3.25 7.87
C VAL A 25 1.25 2.13 8.92
N GLY A 26 2.42 1.80 9.48
CA GLY A 26 2.54 0.76 10.50
C GLY A 26 1.81 1.08 11.80
N ILE A 27 1.73 2.36 12.16
CA ILE A 27 0.99 2.80 13.35
C ILE A 27 -0.51 2.81 13.09
N TYR A 28 -0.99 3.42 12.01
CA TYR A 28 -2.41 3.71 11.83
C TYR A 28 -3.11 2.75 10.89
N GLU A 29 -2.55 2.49 9.71
CA GLU A 29 -3.21 1.64 8.72
C GLU A 29 -3.31 0.19 9.21
N PHE A 30 -2.26 -0.30 9.86
CA PHE A 30 -2.15 -1.66 10.39
C PHE A 30 -2.86 -1.86 11.74
N GLN A 31 -3.43 -0.80 12.31
CA GLN A 31 -4.05 -0.83 13.63
C GLN A 31 -5.18 -1.88 13.70
N GLY A 32 -5.14 -2.75 14.72
CA GLY A 32 -6.21 -3.72 15.00
C GLY A 32 -6.03 -5.08 14.34
N PHE A 33 -5.10 -5.24 13.39
CA PHE A 33 -4.73 -6.54 12.85
C PHE A 33 -3.66 -7.19 13.73
N LYS A 34 -3.69 -8.52 13.87
CA LYS A 34 -2.71 -9.28 14.68
C LYS A 34 -1.62 -9.91 13.81
N LYS A 35 -1.93 -10.23 12.56
CA LYS A 35 -1.02 -10.87 11.61
C LYS A 35 -1.12 -10.22 10.23
N ILE A 36 -0.04 -9.63 9.74
CA ILE A 36 -0.04 -8.83 8.50
C ILE A 36 0.95 -9.37 7.47
N ALA A 37 0.48 -9.59 6.25
CA ALA A 37 1.36 -9.85 5.11
C ALA A 37 1.56 -8.56 4.32
N ILE A 38 2.80 -8.20 4.02
CA ILE A 38 3.11 -7.11 3.10
C ILE A 38 3.56 -7.73 1.78
N ILE A 39 2.87 -7.42 0.68
CA ILE A 39 3.32 -7.72 -0.68
C ILE A 39 4.00 -6.45 -1.21
N SER A 40 5.31 -6.50 -1.36
CA SER A 40 6.14 -5.36 -1.75
C SER A 40 6.76 -5.57 -3.11
N TYR A 41 6.76 -4.55 -3.97
CA TYR A 41 7.60 -4.65 -5.17
C TYR A 41 9.09 -4.68 -4.76
N PRO A 42 9.94 -5.54 -5.34
CA PRO A 42 11.36 -5.66 -4.98
C PRO A 42 12.18 -4.48 -5.53
N ASP A 43 11.83 -3.28 -5.09
CA ASP A 43 12.58 -2.05 -5.31
C ASP A 43 12.84 -1.34 -3.98
N ARG A 44 13.80 -0.41 -4.01
CA ARG A 44 14.27 0.29 -2.82
C ARG A 44 13.18 1.11 -2.16
N ILE A 45 12.23 1.65 -2.91
CA ILE A 45 11.19 2.55 -2.43
C ILE A 45 10.08 1.75 -1.72
N CYS A 46 9.58 0.69 -2.35
CA CYS A 46 8.57 -0.22 -1.81
C CYS A 46 9.10 -1.01 -0.61
N GLU A 47 10.33 -1.51 -0.67
CA GLU A 47 10.97 -2.18 0.47
C GLU A 47 11.18 -1.23 1.65
N SER A 48 11.60 0.02 1.40
CA SER A 48 11.81 1.02 2.45
C SER A 48 10.52 1.34 3.23
N ILE A 49 9.39 1.52 2.54
CA ILE A 49 8.10 1.74 3.23
C ILE A 49 7.64 0.49 3.97
N SER A 50 7.85 -0.69 3.38
CA SER A 50 7.47 -1.97 3.96
C SER A 50 8.23 -2.26 5.26
N ALA A 51 9.55 -2.06 5.25
CA ALA A 51 10.40 -2.23 6.41
C ALA A 51 10.03 -1.23 7.52
N ALA A 52 9.83 0.05 7.18
CA ALA A 52 9.45 1.07 8.15
C ALA A 52 8.06 0.82 8.76
N ALA A 53 7.09 0.37 7.96
CA ALA A 53 5.77 -0.02 8.44
C ALA A 53 5.84 -1.24 9.37
N ALA A 54 6.64 -2.25 9.01
CA ALA A 54 6.82 -3.42 9.85
C ALA A 54 7.44 -3.07 11.21
N VAL A 55 8.53 -2.31 11.23
CA VAL A 55 9.19 -1.91 12.47
C VAL A 55 8.26 -1.05 13.34
N ALA A 56 7.58 -0.06 12.76
CA ALA A 56 6.67 0.81 13.52
C ALA A 56 5.46 0.05 14.07
N TYR A 57 4.93 -0.92 13.33
CA TYR A 57 3.86 -1.79 13.79
C TYR A 57 4.31 -2.67 14.97
N LEU A 58 5.49 -3.29 14.87
CA LEU A 58 6.05 -4.12 15.95
C LEU A 58 6.35 -3.30 17.21
N ASP A 59 6.93 -2.10 17.05
CA ASP A 59 7.20 -1.18 18.15
C ASP A 59 5.91 -0.74 18.85
N LYS A 60 4.89 -0.36 18.08
CA LYS A 60 3.62 0.15 18.61
C LYS A 60 2.73 -0.94 19.23
N TYR A 61 2.69 -2.12 18.61
CA TYR A 61 1.73 -3.18 18.95
C TYR A 61 2.37 -4.43 19.56
N GLY A 62 3.68 -4.42 19.79
CA GLY A 62 4.45 -5.47 20.43
C GLY A 62 5.07 -6.49 19.47
N TYR A 63 6.20 -7.06 19.88
CA TYR A 63 6.96 -8.05 19.10
C TYR A 63 6.44 -9.46 19.30
N SER A 64 6.29 -10.21 18.20
CA SER A 64 6.08 -11.67 18.22
C SER A 64 6.47 -12.28 16.89
N GLU A 65 6.78 -13.57 16.89
CA GLU A 65 7.07 -14.32 15.67
C GLU A 65 5.89 -14.30 14.69
N ASN A 66 6.19 -14.22 13.40
CA ASN A 66 5.22 -14.26 12.29
C ASN A 66 4.09 -13.23 12.37
N LYS A 67 4.24 -12.17 13.16
CA LYS A 67 3.25 -11.10 13.30
C LYS A 67 3.16 -10.24 12.04
N ILE A 68 4.29 -10.09 11.35
CA ILE A 68 4.39 -9.37 10.10
C ILE A 68 5.46 -10.01 9.23
N ASN A 69 5.12 -10.27 7.97
CA ASN A 69 6.01 -10.87 6.99
C ASN A 69 5.95 -10.06 5.70
N VAL A 70 7.11 -9.82 5.09
CA VAL A 70 7.23 -9.18 3.79
C VAL A 70 7.45 -10.26 2.74
N PHE A 71 6.72 -10.15 1.63
CA PHE A 71 6.78 -11.01 0.47
C PHE A 71 7.06 -10.12 -0.75
N ASP A 72 8.02 -10.52 -1.56
CA ASP A 72 8.30 -9.81 -2.80
C ASP A 72 7.20 -10.11 -3.82
N TYR A 73 6.79 -9.06 -4.54
CA TYR A 73 6.00 -9.20 -5.75
C TYR A 73 6.91 -9.71 -6.86
N ASP A 74 6.61 -10.89 -7.38
CA ASP A 74 7.35 -11.50 -8.48
C ASP A 74 6.39 -12.15 -9.48
N ASN A 75 6.96 -12.90 -10.42
CA ASN A 75 6.18 -13.62 -11.44
C ASN A 75 5.35 -14.78 -10.87
N ASP A 76 5.53 -15.17 -9.61
CA ASP A 76 4.81 -16.26 -8.92
C ASP A 76 3.95 -15.72 -7.77
N ILE A 77 3.26 -14.59 -8.01
CA ILE A 77 2.32 -13.98 -7.07
C ILE A 77 1.23 -14.96 -6.59
N ASN A 78 0.90 -15.99 -7.38
CA ASN A 78 -0.04 -17.04 -7.00
C ASN A 78 0.45 -17.86 -5.81
N LYS A 79 1.71 -18.31 -5.82
CA LYS A 79 2.30 -19.04 -4.70
C LYS A 79 2.40 -18.18 -3.44
N THR A 80 2.71 -16.89 -3.61
CA THR A 80 2.68 -15.92 -2.51
C THR A 80 1.28 -15.80 -1.92
N ALA A 81 0.24 -15.66 -2.76
CA ALA A 81 -1.15 -15.62 -2.31
C ALA A 81 -1.59 -16.91 -1.60
N GLU A 82 -1.25 -18.08 -2.12
CA GLU A 82 -1.52 -19.38 -1.48
C GLU A 82 -0.87 -19.49 -0.11
N LYS A 83 0.39 -19.03 0.02
CA LYS A 83 1.10 -19.01 1.30
C LYS A 83 0.41 -18.06 2.29
N ILE A 84 0.04 -16.87 1.86
CA ILE A 84 -0.69 -15.89 2.67
C ILE A 84 -2.02 -16.47 3.17
N THR A 85 -2.82 -17.08 2.30
CA THR A 85 -4.09 -17.70 2.73
C THR A 85 -3.85 -18.86 3.68
N ARG A 86 -2.92 -19.76 3.37
CA ARG A 86 -2.62 -20.94 4.20
C ARG A 86 -2.13 -20.54 5.60
N GLU A 87 -1.35 -19.47 5.71
CA GLU A 87 -0.85 -18.95 6.98
C GLU A 87 -1.86 -18.06 7.72
N ASN A 88 -3.04 -17.82 7.14
CA ASN A 88 -4.17 -17.10 7.73
C ASN A 88 -3.79 -15.72 8.30
N TYR A 89 -3.19 -14.87 7.45
CA TYR A 89 -2.96 -13.46 7.78
C TYR A 89 -4.30 -12.71 7.90
N ASP A 90 -4.42 -11.80 8.87
CA ASP A 90 -5.63 -11.00 9.10
C ASP A 90 -5.76 -9.84 8.11
N ALA A 91 -4.63 -9.40 7.55
CA ALA A 91 -4.59 -8.34 6.55
C ALA A 91 -3.43 -8.52 5.56
N VAL A 92 -3.65 -8.05 4.34
CA VAL A 92 -2.64 -7.97 3.28
C VAL A 92 -2.45 -6.50 2.90
N TYR A 93 -1.24 -5.99 3.06
CA TYR A 93 -0.83 -4.68 2.57
C TYR A 93 -0.14 -4.79 1.23
N ILE A 94 -0.64 -4.07 0.23
CA ILE A 94 -0.06 -4.06 -1.11
C ILE A 94 0.74 -2.77 -1.30
N ALA A 95 2.07 -2.89 -1.26
CA ALA A 95 3.03 -1.81 -1.42
C ALA A 95 3.62 -1.83 -2.85
N LEU A 96 2.86 -1.27 -3.81
CA LEU A 96 3.27 -1.13 -5.21
C LEU A 96 3.38 0.35 -5.60
N GLY A 97 4.21 0.64 -6.61
CA GLY A 97 4.33 1.97 -7.22
C GLY A 97 5.44 2.85 -6.65
N GLY A 98 6.57 2.22 -6.30
CA GLY A 98 7.80 2.90 -5.95
C GLY A 98 8.47 3.48 -7.18
N GLU A 99 9.05 2.61 -8.00
CA GLU A 99 9.83 2.97 -9.19
C GLU A 99 9.12 2.66 -10.53
N GLN A 100 7.89 2.11 -10.50
CA GLN A 100 7.17 1.66 -11.70
C GLN A 100 6.20 2.71 -12.26
N LYS A 101 5.93 2.63 -13.57
CA LYS A 101 4.87 3.41 -14.25
C LYS A 101 3.49 3.08 -13.66
N MET A 102 2.58 4.06 -13.63
CA MET A 102 1.26 3.85 -13.01
C MET A 102 0.44 2.81 -13.77
N SER A 103 0.57 2.74 -15.09
CA SER A 103 -0.03 1.66 -15.89
C SER A 103 0.42 0.26 -15.49
N ASP A 104 1.70 0.07 -15.15
CA ASP A 104 2.21 -1.21 -14.68
C ASP A 104 1.78 -1.51 -13.24
N VAL A 105 1.76 -0.49 -12.37
CA VAL A 105 1.20 -0.62 -11.01
C VAL A 105 -0.25 -1.10 -11.04
N ALA A 106 -1.07 -0.56 -11.95
CA ALA A 106 -2.46 -0.98 -12.09
C ALA A 106 -2.58 -2.46 -12.52
N LYS A 107 -1.75 -2.92 -13.47
CA LYS A 107 -1.70 -4.33 -13.89
C LYS A 107 -1.27 -5.24 -12.75
N MET A 108 -0.18 -4.90 -12.06
CA MET A 108 0.36 -5.69 -10.95
C MET A 108 -0.66 -5.81 -9.82
N PHE A 109 -1.37 -4.73 -9.51
CA PHE A 109 -2.44 -4.76 -8.51
C PHE A 109 -3.59 -5.68 -8.92
N ASN A 110 -4.05 -5.61 -10.18
CA ASN A 110 -5.11 -6.49 -10.66
C ASN A 110 -4.69 -7.97 -10.64
N SER A 111 -3.44 -8.27 -11.01
CA SER A 111 -2.86 -9.61 -10.89
C SER A 111 -2.79 -10.08 -9.44
N THR A 112 -2.43 -9.19 -8.51
CA THR A 112 -2.39 -9.50 -7.06
C THR A 112 -3.78 -9.80 -6.51
N LEU A 113 -4.79 -8.99 -6.86
CA LEU A 113 -6.18 -9.25 -6.48
C LEU A 113 -6.68 -10.58 -7.03
N THR A 114 -6.37 -10.88 -8.29
CA THR A 114 -6.73 -12.16 -8.92
C THR A 114 -6.08 -13.33 -8.20
N ALA A 115 -4.79 -13.23 -7.86
CA ALA A 115 -4.07 -14.26 -7.12
C ALA A 115 -4.66 -14.49 -5.72
N LEU A 116 -4.92 -13.42 -4.95
CA LEU A 116 -5.54 -13.50 -3.63
C LEU A 116 -6.96 -14.09 -3.68
N LYS A 117 -7.76 -13.68 -4.67
CA LYS A 117 -9.10 -14.25 -4.93
C LYS A 117 -9.01 -15.75 -5.19
N ASN A 118 -8.14 -16.17 -6.10
CA ASN A 118 -7.99 -17.58 -6.49
C ASN A 118 -7.45 -18.43 -5.34
N ALA A 119 -6.56 -17.87 -4.52
CA ALA A 119 -6.07 -18.51 -3.31
C ALA A 119 -7.12 -18.56 -2.17
N GLY A 120 -8.28 -17.92 -2.34
CA GLY A 120 -9.36 -17.92 -1.35
C GLY A 120 -9.12 -17.00 -0.15
N TYR A 121 -8.28 -15.98 -0.29
CA TYR A 121 -8.07 -14.97 0.76
C TYR A 121 -9.34 -14.13 0.97
N LYS A 122 -9.79 -13.96 2.21
CA LYS A 122 -11.07 -13.29 2.55
C LYS A 122 -10.98 -12.28 3.70
N HIS A 123 -9.77 -11.93 4.12
CA HIS A 123 -9.55 -10.98 5.23
C HIS A 123 -9.27 -9.57 4.70
N ALA A 124 -8.78 -8.66 5.55
CA ALA A 124 -8.69 -7.25 5.19
C ALA A 124 -7.63 -6.98 4.10
N LEU A 125 -7.84 -5.92 3.32
CA LEU A 125 -6.88 -5.41 2.35
C LEU A 125 -6.46 -3.99 2.71
N LEU A 126 -5.17 -3.71 2.67
CA LEU A 126 -4.60 -2.39 2.92
C LEU A 126 -3.88 -1.94 1.64
N ILE A 127 -4.09 -0.71 1.19
CA ILE A 127 -3.68 -0.26 -0.15
C ILE A 127 -2.78 0.95 -0.05
N HIS A 128 -1.58 0.85 -0.63
CA HIS A 128 -0.70 1.99 -0.78
C HIS A 128 -1.30 3.07 -1.72
N VAL A 129 -1.13 4.34 -1.37
CA VAL A 129 -1.74 5.47 -2.10
C VAL A 129 -1.38 5.52 -3.60
N ARG A 130 -0.18 5.06 -3.98
CA ARG A 130 0.22 4.98 -5.41
C ARG A 130 -0.66 3.99 -6.18
N THR A 131 -1.00 2.85 -5.60
CA THR A 131 -1.88 1.84 -6.19
C THR A 131 -3.31 2.36 -6.35
N TRP A 132 -3.79 3.08 -5.34
CA TRP A 132 -5.07 3.79 -5.41
C TRP A 132 -5.11 4.79 -6.58
N LEU A 133 -4.06 5.59 -6.77
CA LEU A 133 -3.96 6.54 -7.87
C LEU A 133 -3.83 5.84 -9.24
N ALA A 134 -2.98 4.80 -9.33
CA ALA A 134 -2.73 4.03 -10.54
C ALA A 134 -4.00 3.39 -11.11
N THR A 135 -4.90 2.96 -10.23
CA THR A 135 -6.18 2.34 -10.61
C THR A 135 -7.32 3.35 -10.79
N LYS A 136 -6.99 4.66 -10.85
CA LYS A 136 -7.95 5.78 -10.82
C LYS A 136 -9.00 5.56 -9.74
N GLN A 137 -8.55 5.34 -8.50
CA GLN A 137 -9.40 5.11 -7.34
C GLN A 137 -10.22 3.82 -7.52
N LEU A 138 -9.55 2.72 -7.88
CA LEU A 138 -10.12 1.40 -8.18
C LEU A 138 -11.11 1.33 -9.37
N SER A 139 -11.43 2.45 -10.01
CA SER A 139 -12.41 2.50 -11.11
C SER A 139 -11.97 1.75 -12.37
N THR A 140 -10.68 1.46 -12.53
CA THR A 140 -10.14 0.70 -13.66
C THR A 140 -9.98 -0.80 -13.39
N LEU A 141 -10.44 -1.31 -12.25
CA LEU A 141 -10.44 -2.75 -11.99
C LEU A 141 -11.42 -3.47 -12.93
N ASP A 142 -11.08 -4.70 -13.31
CA ASP A 142 -12.04 -5.57 -13.97
C ASP A 142 -13.19 -5.96 -13.00
N GLU A 143 -14.27 -6.48 -13.57
CA GLU A 143 -15.47 -6.83 -12.80
C GLU A 143 -15.19 -7.88 -11.71
N SER A 144 -14.39 -8.89 -12.04
CA SER A 144 -14.04 -9.99 -11.12
C SER A 144 -13.24 -9.49 -9.91
N SER A 145 -12.31 -8.56 -10.12
CA SER A 145 -11.49 -7.93 -9.09
C SER A 145 -12.28 -6.92 -8.27
N MET A 146 -13.19 -6.16 -8.89
CA MET A 146 -14.09 -5.26 -8.18
C MET A 146 -15.08 -6.02 -7.27
N GLU A 147 -15.68 -7.10 -7.76
CA GLU A 147 -16.53 -7.96 -6.93
C GLU A 147 -15.77 -8.54 -5.75
N TYR A 148 -14.54 -8.98 -5.99
CA TYR A 148 -13.69 -9.54 -4.95
C TYR A 148 -13.36 -8.51 -3.87
N ILE A 149 -12.83 -7.34 -4.24
CA ILE A 149 -12.45 -6.32 -3.25
C ILE A 149 -13.67 -5.82 -2.45
N MET A 150 -14.85 -5.74 -3.07
CA MET A 150 -16.11 -5.41 -2.40
C MET A 150 -16.59 -6.50 -1.43
N SER A 151 -16.18 -7.76 -1.64
CA SER A 151 -16.54 -8.88 -0.77
C SER A 151 -15.69 -8.97 0.50
N LEU A 152 -14.57 -8.24 0.56
CA LEU A 152 -13.69 -8.23 1.72
C LEU A 152 -14.34 -7.48 2.89
N PRO A 153 -14.12 -7.91 4.14
CA PRO A 153 -14.73 -7.29 5.30
C PRO A 153 -14.25 -5.84 5.51
N GLU A 154 -13.02 -5.54 5.06
CA GLU A 154 -12.39 -4.25 5.27
C GLU A 154 -11.36 -3.97 4.17
N VAL A 155 -11.39 -2.75 3.66
CA VAL A 155 -10.39 -2.22 2.73
C VAL A 155 -9.92 -0.88 3.30
N ARG A 156 -8.61 -0.71 3.48
CA ARG A 156 -8.00 0.51 4.00
C ARG A 156 -7.08 1.16 3.00
N LEU A 157 -6.93 2.46 3.18
CA LEU A 157 -6.10 3.34 2.37
C LEU A 157 -5.63 4.48 3.26
N PHE A 158 -4.44 5.00 2.99
CA PHE A 158 -4.03 6.32 3.47
C PHE A 158 -3.94 7.34 2.34
N THR A 159 -4.14 8.61 2.67
CA THR A 159 -3.86 9.76 1.79
C THR A 159 -3.11 10.84 2.57
N ALA A 160 -2.54 11.81 1.86
CA ALA A 160 -1.84 12.93 2.49
C ALA A 160 -2.27 14.26 1.86
N ASP A 161 -2.31 15.30 2.68
CA ASP A 161 -2.42 16.70 2.29
C ASP A 161 -1.15 17.44 2.72
N PRO A 162 -0.17 17.61 1.81
CA PRO A 162 1.08 18.31 2.11
C PRO A 162 0.91 19.82 2.35
N SER A 163 -0.22 20.41 1.98
CA SER A 163 -0.50 21.83 2.22
C SER A 163 -1.03 22.04 3.65
N ALA A 164 -1.94 21.16 4.09
CA ALA A 164 -2.42 21.13 5.46
C ALA A 164 -1.46 20.43 6.44
N LYS A 165 -0.40 19.78 5.93
CA LYS A 165 0.54 18.95 6.69
C LYS A 165 -0.16 17.85 7.47
N LYS A 166 -1.04 17.12 6.78
CA LYS A 166 -1.80 16.02 7.38
C LYS A 166 -1.67 14.72 6.60
N PHE A 167 -1.68 13.61 7.32
CA PHE A 167 -2.00 12.29 6.82
C PHE A 167 -3.40 11.90 7.26
N PHE A 168 -4.11 11.17 6.40
CA PHE A 168 -5.44 10.67 6.65
C PHE A 168 -5.50 9.17 6.39
N PHE A 169 -6.20 8.45 7.25
CA PHE A 169 -6.41 7.02 7.11
C PHE A 169 -7.90 6.75 6.96
N HIS A 170 -8.23 5.89 5.99
CA HIS A 170 -9.59 5.71 5.51
C HIS A 170 -9.96 4.23 5.49
N ASN A 171 -11.22 3.97 5.80
CA ASN A 171 -11.91 2.77 5.35
C ASN A 171 -12.53 3.07 4.00
N VAL A 172 -12.30 2.21 3.01
CA VAL A 172 -12.92 2.34 1.69
C VAL A 172 -14.27 1.63 1.76
N LYS A 173 -15.35 2.41 1.73
CA LYS A 173 -16.71 1.91 1.54
C LYS A 173 -17.06 1.89 0.07
N PHE A 174 -18.06 1.11 -0.30
CA PHE A 174 -18.52 0.99 -1.67
C PHE A 174 -20.00 1.37 -1.76
N ASP A 175 -20.32 2.32 -2.63
CA ASP A 175 -21.67 2.66 -3.05
C ASP A 175 -21.89 2.08 -4.45
N GLY A 176 -22.47 0.87 -4.52
CA GLY A 176 -22.36 0.03 -5.70
C GLY A 176 -20.89 -0.28 -6.01
N LYS A 177 -20.45 -0.07 -7.27
CA LYS A 177 -19.04 -0.24 -7.68
C LYS A 177 -18.18 1.03 -7.47
N LYS A 178 -18.71 2.06 -6.79
CA LYS A 178 -18.00 3.33 -6.57
C LYS A 178 -17.35 3.34 -5.18
N PRO A 179 -16.01 3.35 -5.08
CA PRO A 179 -15.34 3.41 -3.80
C PRO A 179 -15.40 4.84 -3.22
N LYS A 180 -15.55 4.91 -1.89
CA LYS A 180 -15.68 6.12 -1.10
C LYS A 180 -14.80 6.01 0.15
N PRO A 181 -13.69 6.76 0.22
CA PRO A 181 -12.88 6.82 1.43
C PRO A 181 -13.65 7.49 2.58
N GLU A 182 -13.72 6.82 3.72
CA GLU A 182 -14.25 7.34 4.98
C GLU A 182 -13.13 7.42 6.01
N LYS A 183 -12.73 8.64 6.36
CA LYS A 183 -11.63 8.90 7.29
C LYS A 183 -11.96 8.36 8.69
N TYR A 184 -11.06 7.57 9.26
CA TYR A 184 -11.14 7.09 10.66
C TYR A 184 -10.01 7.62 11.54
N ALA A 185 -8.89 8.06 10.97
CA ALA A 185 -7.79 8.66 11.70
C ALA A 185 -7.07 9.73 10.87
N GLU A 186 -6.35 10.60 11.56
CA GLU A 186 -5.43 11.57 10.96
C GLU A 186 -4.23 11.80 11.85
N GLU A 187 -3.14 12.29 11.27
CA GLU A 187 -1.91 12.62 11.97
C GLU A 187 -1.28 13.87 11.34
N ASP A 188 -0.69 14.73 12.18
CA ASP A 188 0.06 15.88 11.70
C ASP A 188 1.46 15.44 11.24
N ILE A 189 1.94 16.03 10.15
CA ILE A 189 3.29 15.77 9.64
C ILE A 189 4.17 17.00 9.71
N THR A 190 5.48 16.77 9.76
CA THR A 190 6.46 17.84 9.76
C THR A 190 6.46 18.58 8.42
N GLN A 191 6.97 19.82 8.42
CA GLN A 191 7.16 20.58 7.20
C GLN A 191 8.10 19.85 6.22
N GLU A 192 9.11 19.18 6.77
CA GLU A 192 10.06 18.33 6.03
C GLU A 192 9.35 17.19 5.29
N HIS A 193 8.52 16.41 5.98
CA HIS A 193 7.73 15.33 5.36
C HIS A 193 6.81 15.88 4.27
N ALA A 194 6.13 16.99 4.54
CA ALA A 194 5.28 17.66 3.56
C ALA A 194 6.06 18.14 2.31
N ASN A 195 7.28 18.63 2.48
CA ASN A 195 8.13 19.07 1.36
C ASN A 195 8.56 17.88 0.51
N LEU A 196 8.95 16.76 1.12
CA LEU A 196 9.31 15.52 0.41
C LEU A 196 8.12 14.98 -0.41
N LEU A 197 6.91 14.98 0.15
CA LEU A 197 5.70 14.55 -0.57
C LEU A 197 5.44 15.38 -1.83
N LYS A 198 5.69 16.69 -1.78
CA LYS A 198 5.47 17.59 -2.92
C LYS A 198 6.41 17.33 -4.11
N ILE A 199 7.58 16.74 -3.85
CA ILE A 199 8.59 16.46 -4.88
C ILE A 199 8.64 14.98 -5.30
N SER A 200 8.02 14.08 -4.52
CA SER A 200 7.91 12.66 -4.82
C SER A 200 6.83 12.38 -5.87
N LEU A 201 7.22 12.44 -7.13
CA LEU A 201 6.34 12.21 -8.28
C LEU A 201 6.53 10.79 -8.83
N PRO A 202 5.46 10.15 -9.35
CA PRO A 202 5.61 8.87 -10.00
C PRO A 202 6.44 9.04 -11.29
N PRO A 203 7.06 7.96 -11.82
CA PRO A 203 7.66 7.99 -13.15
C PRO A 203 6.64 8.42 -14.21
N PRO A 204 7.06 9.13 -15.27
CA PRO A 204 6.19 9.45 -16.40
C PRO A 204 5.71 8.18 -17.11
N GLU A 205 4.52 8.27 -17.74
CA GLU A 205 3.98 7.21 -18.59
C GLU A 205 4.79 7.02 -19.88
#